data_AF-A0A9D9XRS7-F1
#
_entry.id   AF-A0A9D9XRS7-F1
#
_cell.length_a   1.000
_cell.length_b   1.000
_cell.length_c   1.000
_cell.angle_alpha   90.00
_cell.angle_beta   90.00
_cell.angle_gamma   90.00
#
_symmetry.space_group_name_H-M   'P 1'
#
loop_
_entity.id
_entity.type
_entity.pdbx_description
1 polymer ?
#
loop_
_entity_poly.entity_id
_entity_poly.type
_entity_poly.pdbx_seq_one_letter_code
_entity_poly.pdbx_strand_id
1 'polypeptide(L)' 'MRTLAVAAAGLVLVTSLAACGEKPQVAGSSVKGQPAYLGTGVGPYTQAGWKAGDATSWEEQMRTRTQTGQNEYVRSGGN' A
#
# COMPACT_ATOMS: atom_id res chain seq x y z
N MET A 1 -24.03 37.68 -22.20
CA MET A 1 -23.58 36.43 -22.85
C MET A 1 -22.12 36.10 -22.55
N ARG A 2 -21.14 36.97 -22.85
CA ARG A 2 -19.70 36.72 -22.56
C ARG A 2 -19.39 36.50 -21.06
N THR A 3 -20.02 37.27 -20.18
CA THR A 3 -19.90 37.12 -18.72
C THR A 3 -20.44 35.78 -18.21
N LEU A 4 -21.55 35.29 -18.78
CA LEU A 4 -22.12 33.98 -18.44
C LEU A 4 -21.21 32.83 -18.90
N ALA A 5 -20.58 32.97 -20.07
CA ALA A 5 -19.64 31.97 -20.58
C ALA A 5 -18.35 31.87 -19.73
N VAL A 6 -17.82 33.01 -19.27
CA VAL A 6 -16.64 33.03 -18.38
C VAL A 6 -16.97 32.42 -17.01
N ALA A 7 -18.13 32.74 -16.46
CA ALA A 7 -18.58 32.15 -15.18
C ALA A 7 -18.77 30.63 -15.28
N ALA A 8 -19.35 30.14 -16.38
CA ALA A 8 -19.52 28.70 -16.62
C ALA A 8 -18.17 27.98 -16.76
N ALA A 9 -17.21 28.57 -17.48
CA ALA A 9 -15.87 27.99 -17.63
C ALA A 9 -15.11 27.92 -16.28
N GLY A 10 -15.23 28.96 -15.45
CA GLY A 10 -14.66 28.97 -14.10
C GLY A 10 -15.22 27.87 -13.20
N LEU A 11 -16.55 27.64 -13.26
CA LEU A 11 -17.20 26.59 -12.48
C LEU A 11 -16.68 25.19 -12.85
N VAL A 12 -16.53 24.91 -14.15
CA VAL A 12 -16.02 23.62 -14.64
C VAL A 12 -14.61 23.36 -14.12
N LEU A 13 -13.72 24.35 -14.17
CA LEU A 13 -12.33 24.23 -13.71
C LEU A 13 -12.20 23.97 -12.20
N VAL A 14 -13.06 24.59 -11.39
CA VAL A 14 -13.04 24.36 -9.93
C VAL A 14 -13.53 22.95 -9.59
N THR A 15 -14.56 22.46 -10.29
CA THR A 15 -15.09 21.10 -10.05
C THR A 15 -14.15 19.98 -10.48
N SER A 16 -13.34 20.18 -11.52
CA SER A 16 -12.38 19.16 -11.98
C SER A 16 -11.19 19.00 -11.03
N LEU A 17 -10.76 20.08 -10.36
CA LEU A 17 -9.71 20.01 -9.33
C LEU A 17 -10.16 19.24 -8.08
N ALA A 18 -11.44 19.37 -7.72
CA ALA A 18 -12.02 18.64 -6.59
C ALA A 18 -12.06 17.12 -6.82
N ALA A 19 -12.05 16.66 -8.08
CA ALA A 19 -12.02 15.23 -8.41
C ALA A 19 -10.67 14.54 -8.12
N CYS A 20 -9.58 15.30 -7.97
CA CYS A 20 -8.29 14.76 -7.51
C CYS A 20 -8.14 14.73 -5.98
N GLY A 21 -9.09 15.29 -5.24
CA GLY A 21 -9.12 15.28 -3.78
C GLY A 21 -9.80 14.01 -3.25
N GLU A 22 -9.17 12.85 -3.43
CA GLU A 22 -9.59 11.63 -2.72
C GLU A 22 -9.62 11.91 -1.20
N LYS A 23 -10.63 11.36 -0.52
CA LYS A 23 -10.73 11.41 0.93
C LYS A 23 -9.40 10.91 1.51
N PRO A 24 -8.84 11.59 2.52
CA PRO A 24 -7.62 11.11 3.17
C PRO A 24 -7.72 9.61 3.47
N GLN A 25 -6.83 8.83 2.87
CA GLN A 25 -6.62 7.41 3.18
C GLN A 25 -5.93 7.35 4.55
N VAL A 26 -6.64 7.83 5.56
CA VAL A 26 -6.27 7.60 6.95
C VAL A 26 -6.57 6.14 7.21
N ALA A 27 -5.60 5.42 7.76
CA ALA A 27 -5.91 4.17 8.43
C ALA A 27 -7.02 4.50 9.44
N GLY A 28 -8.22 3.94 9.25
CA GLY A 28 -9.32 4.12 10.19
C GLY A 28 -8.98 3.53 11.57
N SER A 29 -10.00 3.21 12.35
CA SER A 29 -9.80 2.41 13.56
C SER A 29 -8.99 1.16 13.23
N SER A 30 -7.78 1.03 13.77
CA SER A 30 -6.96 -0.16 13.58
C SER A 30 -7.70 -1.34 14.18
N VAL A 31 -8.33 -2.17 13.34
CA VAL A 31 -8.80 -3.47 13.79
C VAL A 31 -7.54 -4.26 14.12
N LYS A 32 -7.39 -4.71 15.38
CA LYS A 32 -6.33 -5.65 15.72
C LYS A 32 -6.60 -6.94 14.94
N GLY A 33 -5.90 -7.08 13.81
CA GLY A 33 -5.95 -8.28 13.00
C GLY A 33 -5.36 -9.47 13.75
N GLN A 34 -5.59 -10.65 13.18
CA GLN A 34 -4.90 -11.86 13.62
C GLN A 34 -3.38 -11.73 13.35
N PRO A 35 -2.53 -12.43 14.11
CA PRO A 35 -1.11 -12.46 13.84
C PRO A 35 -0.81 -12.89 12.39
N ALA A 36 0.06 -12.15 11.70
CA ALA A 36 0.33 -12.37 10.27
C ALA A 36 0.90 -13.77 9.96
N TYR A 37 1.63 -14.38 10.91
CA TYR A 37 2.16 -15.73 10.75
C TYR A 37 1.08 -16.82 10.67
N LEU A 38 -0.18 -16.53 11.00
CA LEU A 38 -1.30 -17.45 10.78
C LEU A 38 -1.67 -17.59 9.29
N GLY A 39 -1.12 -16.73 8.43
CA GLY A 39 -1.36 -16.76 6.99
C GLY A 39 -2.75 -16.26 6.59
N THR A 40 -3.05 -16.36 5.30
CA THR A 40 -4.27 -15.81 4.70
C THR A 40 -5.43 -16.81 4.65
N GLY A 41 -5.20 -18.06 5.05
CA GLY A 41 -6.15 -19.16 4.91
C GLY A 41 -6.33 -19.66 3.47
N VAL A 42 -5.61 -19.09 2.50
CA VAL A 42 -5.70 -19.46 1.08
C VAL A 42 -4.30 -19.65 0.47
N GLY A 43 -4.16 -20.66 -0.39
CA GLY A 43 -2.90 -21.00 -1.04
C GLY A 43 -2.29 -19.92 -1.94
N PRO A 44 -3.05 -19.15 -2.76
CA PRO A 44 -2.48 -18.27 -3.78
C PRO A 44 -1.55 -17.15 -3.28
N TYR A 45 -1.71 -16.74 -2.02
CA TYR A 45 -0.92 -15.66 -1.40
C TYR A 45 0.05 -16.18 -0.33
N THR A 46 0.16 -17.50 -0.21
CA THR A 46 1.06 -18.16 0.74
C THR A 46 2.34 -18.55 0.01
N GLN A 47 3.50 -18.21 0.58
CA GLN A 47 4.78 -18.61 -0.03
C GLN A 47 4.85 -20.15 -0.11
N ALA A 48 5.22 -20.67 -1.28
CA ALA A 48 5.41 -22.10 -1.46
C ALA A 48 6.39 -22.67 -0.42
N GLY A 49 6.03 -23.80 0.18
CA GLY A 49 6.83 -24.49 1.19
C GLY A 49 6.80 -23.88 2.59
N TRP A 50 6.22 -22.70 2.79
CA TRP A 50 6.02 -22.12 4.13
C TRP A 50 4.75 -22.65 4.78
N LYS A 51 4.79 -22.84 6.11
CA LYS A 51 3.68 -23.38 6.90
C LYS A 51 3.04 -22.29 7.74
N ALA A 52 1.73 -22.11 7.57
CA ALA A 52 0.93 -21.24 8.42
C ALA A 52 1.01 -21.67 9.90
N GLY A 53 1.13 -20.68 10.78
CA GLY A 53 1.33 -20.85 12.22
C GLY A 53 2.81 -20.89 12.66
N ASP A 54 3.75 -21.00 11.72
CA ASP A 54 5.19 -20.96 12.04
C ASP A 54 5.68 -19.51 12.15
N ALA A 55 5.66 -18.97 13.38
CA ALA A 55 6.07 -17.61 13.67
C ALA A 55 7.56 -17.37 13.41
N THR A 56 8.44 -18.30 13.80
CA THR A 56 9.89 -18.15 13.64
C THR A 56 10.28 -18.11 12.17
N SER A 57 9.80 -19.06 11.36
CA SER A 57 10.08 -19.07 9.92
C SER A 57 9.50 -17.84 9.22
N TRP A 58 8.33 -17.35 9.66
CA TRP A 58 7.74 -16.13 9.14
C TRP A 58 8.63 -14.90 9.42
N GLU A 59 9.12 -14.74 10.64
CA GLU A 59 10.01 -13.63 11.02
C GLU A 59 11.33 -13.65 10.26
N GLU A 60 11.92 -14.83 10.05
CA GLU A 60 13.14 -15.01 9.26
C GLU A 60 12.93 -14.60 7.79
N GLN A 61 11.81 -15.00 7.19
CA GLN A 61 11.47 -14.58 5.84
C GLN A 61 11.25 -13.07 5.74
N MET A 62 10.57 -12.46 6.71
CA MET A 62 10.35 -11.01 6.72
C MET A 62 11.68 -10.26 6.82
N ARG A 63 12.57 -10.69 7.72
CA ARG A 63 13.91 -10.12 7.85
C ARG A 63 14.67 -10.22 6.52
N THR A 64 14.68 -11.39 5.89
CA THR A 64 15.36 -11.59 4.60
C THR A 64 14.81 -10.66 3.53
N ARG A 65 13.48 -10.56 3.40
CA ARG A 65 12.81 -9.70 2.41
C ARG A 65 13.12 -8.22 2.59
N THR A 66 13.10 -7.73 3.83
CA THR A 66 13.47 -6.33 4.13
C THR A 66 14.89 -6.04 3.69
N GLN A 67 15.82 -6.94 3.99
CA GLN A 67 17.24 -6.71 3.71
C GLN A 67 17.59 -6.81 2.22
N THR A 68 16.98 -7.72 1.47
CA THR A 68 17.34 -7.95 0.06
C THR A 68 16.50 -7.16 -0.94
N GLY A 69 15.27 -6.80 -0.59
CA GLY A 69 14.31 -6.23 -1.55
C GLY A 69 13.90 -4.79 -1.28
N GLN A 70 14.09 -4.28 -0.06
CA GLN A 70 13.52 -2.99 0.37
C GLN A 70 14.51 -2.11 1.14
N ASN A 71 15.76 -2.53 1.27
CA ASN A 71 16.77 -1.77 2.00
C ASN A 71 17.69 -1.06 1.00
N GLU A 72 17.45 0.23 0.77
CA GLU A 72 18.26 1.04 -0.17
C GLU A 72 19.68 1.31 0.36
N TYR A 73 19.95 1.08 1.64
CA TYR A 73 21.27 1.19 2.25
C TYR A 73 22.17 -0.01 1.96
N VAL A 74 21.60 -1.13 1.51
CA VAL A 74 22.38 -2.26 1.00
C VAL A 74 22.91 -1.84 -0.37
N ARG A 75 24.13 -1.29 -0.37
CA ARG A 75 24.87 -0.95 -1.59
C ARG A 75 24.89 -2.20 -2.48
N SER A 76 24.16 -2.18 -3.60
CA SER A 76 24.31 -3.20 -4.64
C SER A 76 25.79 -3.21 -5.00
N GLY A 77 26.51 -4.26 -4.62
CA GLY A 77 27.96 -4.31 -4.69
C GLY A 77 28.43 -3.91 -6.08
N GLY A 78 29.10 -2.76 -6.16
CA GLY A 78 29.89 -2.42 -7.33
C GLY A 78 31.11 -3.31 -7.32
N ASN A 79 31.10 -4.31 -8.20
CA ASN A 79 32.28 -4.95 -8.78
C ASN A 79 32.05 -5.04 -10.28
#